data_AF-A0A2T0MCC6-F1
#
_entry.id   AF-A0A2T0MCC6-F1
#
_cell.length_a   1.000
_cell.length_b   1.000
_cell.length_c   1.000
_cell.angle_alpha   90.00
_cell.angle_beta   90.00
_cell.angle_gamma   90.00
#
_symmetry.space_group_name_H-M   'P 1'
#
loop_
_entity.id
_entity.type
_entity.pdbx_description
1 polymer ?
#
loop_
_entity_poly.entity_id
_entity_poly.type
_entity_poly.pdbx_seq_one_letter_code
_entity_poly.pdbx_strand_id
1 'polypeptide(L)'
;MEDFKNMFEANSRALEMGLILRDIVYQSFQNIEESIAGGAKVKLALYSRGGKENVLCGIQKGSGDTCMLYVHHVESITHDRLKFSGKGKHAKRIKFSSAEEILKEDIEWLFSQVNQNSPY
;
A
#
# COMPACT_ATOMS: atom_id res chain seq x y z
N MET A 1 -13.36 8.35 -2.48
CA MET A 1 -13.52 7.80 -1.11
C MET A 1 -14.32 6.50 -1.13
N GLU A 2 -15.50 6.49 -1.76
CA GLU A 2 -16.42 5.33 -1.81
C GLU A 2 -15.80 4.12 -2.54
N ASP A 3 -15.13 4.34 -3.67
CA ASP A 3 -14.55 3.26 -4.48
C ASP A 3 -13.51 2.43 -3.73
N PHE A 4 -12.67 3.09 -2.92
CA PHE A 4 -11.70 2.43 -2.06
C PHE A 4 -12.39 1.57 -0.99
N LYS A 5 -13.39 2.11 -0.29
CA LYS A 5 -14.12 1.36 0.75
C LYS A 5 -14.81 0.14 0.15
N ASN A 6 -15.35 0.26 -1.07
CA ASN A 6 -15.98 -0.82 -1.84
C ASN A 6 -15.01 -1.93 -2.30
N MET A 7 -13.72 -1.82 -1.97
CA MET A 7 -12.76 -2.92 -2.12
C MET A 7 -12.78 -3.89 -0.94
N PHE A 8 -13.34 -3.47 0.19
CA PHE A 8 -13.35 -4.22 1.42
C PHE A 8 -14.77 -4.65 1.78
N GLU A 9 -14.86 -5.64 2.67
CA GLU A 9 -16.13 -5.92 3.34
C GLU A 9 -16.41 -4.79 4.33
N ALA A 10 -17.67 -4.36 4.42
CA ALA A 10 -18.08 -3.34 5.36
C ALA A 10 -17.76 -3.77 6.80
N ASN A 11 -17.23 -2.85 7.61
CA ASN A 11 -16.84 -3.07 9.01
C ASN A 11 -15.79 -4.18 9.23
N SER A 12 -15.03 -4.54 8.20
CA SER A 12 -13.94 -5.52 8.30
C SER A 12 -12.65 -4.89 8.88
N ARG A 13 -11.80 -5.67 9.54
CA ARG A 13 -10.49 -5.17 10.02
C ARG A 13 -9.58 -4.81 8.85
N ALA A 14 -9.72 -5.50 7.72
CA ALA A 14 -9.05 -5.15 6.48
C ALA A 14 -9.40 -3.72 6.02
N LEU A 15 -10.66 -3.29 6.18
CA LEU A 15 -11.08 -1.92 5.86
C LEU A 15 -10.42 -0.91 6.81
N GLU A 16 -10.41 -1.17 8.12
CA GLU A 16 -9.76 -0.32 9.11
C GLU A 16 -8.26 -0.13 8.79
N MET A 17 -7.53 -1.24 8.62
CA MET A 17 -6.12 -1.21 8.20
C MET A 17 -5.92 -0.47 6.88
N GLY A 18 -6.79 -0.71 5.89
CA GLY A 18 -6.74 -0.04 4.59
C GLY A 18 -6.91 1.47 4.71
N LEU A 19 -7.82 1.94 5.57
CA LEU A 19 -8.03 3.37 5.82
C LEU A 19 -6.83 4.02 6.51
N ILE A 20 -6.22 3.35 7.49
CA ILE A 20 -4.99 3.82 8.17
C ILE A 20 -3.86 3.96 7.15
N LEU A 21 -3.59 2.91 6.36
CA LEU A 21 -2.53 2.95 5.34
C LEU A 21 -2.78 4.04 4.30
N ARG A 22 -4.03 4.20 3.85
CA ARG A 22 -4.40 5.22 2.87
C ARG A 22 -4.17 6.64 3.41
N ASP A 23 -4.50 6.90 4.67
CA ASP A 23 -4.22 8.18 5.30
C ASP A 23 -2.72 8.48 5.32
N ILE A 24 -1.89 7.50 5.71
CA ILE A 24 -0.43 7.63 5.68
C ILE A 24 0.10 7.89 4.27
N VAL A 25 -0.46 7.24 3.24
CA VAL A 25 -0.09 7.46 1.83
C VAL A 25 -0.32 8.93 1.42
N TYR A 26 -1.50 9.49 1.72
CA TYR A 26 -1.81 10.89 1.38
C TYR A 26 -1.00 11.91 2.20
N GLN A 27 -0.53 11.52 3.39
CA GLN A 27 0.37 12.36 4.19
C GLN A 27 1.83 12.29 3.70
N SER A 28 2.25 11.14 3.15
CA SER A 28 3.65 10.87 2.79
C SER A 28 4.01 11.23 1.36
N PHE A 29 3.02 11.27 0.46
CA PHE A 29 3.24 11.56 -0.95
C PHE A 29 2.40 12.75 -1.41
N GLN A 30 3.03 13.64 -2.16
CA GLN A 30 2.37 14.77 -2.82
C GLN A 30 2.13 14.46 -4.31
N ASN A 31 1.12 15.12 -4.89
CA ASN A 31 0.79 15.03 -6.32
C ASN A 31 0.57 13.59 -6.81
N ILE A 32 -0.14 12.79 -5.99
CA ILE A 32 -0.47 11.40 -6.31
C ILE A 32 -1.89 11.27 -6.85
N GLU A 33 -2.08 10.28 -7.71
CA GLU A 33 -3.38 9.83 -8.19
C GLU A 33 -3.70 8.45 -7.58
N GLU A 34 -4.90 8.32 -7.00
CA GLU A 34 -5.44 7.04 -6.58
C GLU A 34 -6.29 6.45 -7.72
N SER A 35 -6.03 5.19 -8.07
CA SER A 35 -6.86 4.44 -9.02
C SER A 35 -7.16 3.05 -8.47
N ILE A 36 -8.34 2.52 -8.81
CA ILE A 36 -8.69 1.14 -8.49
C ILE A 36 -8.40 0.28 -9.72
N ALA A 37 -7.49 -0.66 -9.55
CA ALA A 37 -7.12 -1.64 -10.56
C ALA A 37 -7.55 -3.05 -10.15
N GLY A 38 -7.56 -3.95 -11.13
CA GLY A 38 -7.95 -5.35 -10.94
C GLY A 38 -9.40 -5.65 -11.35
N GLY A 39 -9.77 -6.93 -11.26
CA GLY A 39 -11.08 -7.43 -11.67
C GLY A 39 -12.05 -7.59 -10.50
N ALA A 40 -13.25 -8.12 -10.78
CA ALA A 40 -14.30 -8.31 -9.77
C ALA A 40 -13.88 -9.11 -8.52
N LYS A 41 -12.86 -9.98 -8.64
CA LYS A 41 -12.36 -10.85 -7.56
C LYS A 41 -11.20 -10.25 -6.74
N VAL A 42 -10.43 -9.35 -7.33
CA VAL A 42 -9.24 -8.76 -6.70
C VAL A 42 -9.20 -7.30 -7.10
N LYS A 43 -9.54 -6.42 -6.15
CA LYS A 43 -9.40 -4.98 -6.30
C LYS A 43 -8.14 -4.52 -5.57
N LEU A 44 -7.40 -3.62 -6.19
CA LEU A 44 -6.16 -3.05 -5.68
C LEU A 44 -6.22 -1.53 -5.87
N ALA A 45 -6.02 -0.77 -4.80
CA ALA A 45 -5.83 0.67 -4.89
C ALA A 45 -4.36 0.91 -5.24
N LEU A 46 -4.11 1.64 -6.32
CA LEU A 46 -2.78 2.02 -6.77
C LEU A 46 -2.60 3.52 -6.64
N TYR A 47 -1.47 3.93 -6.08
CA TYR A 47 -1.09 5.32 -5.87
C TYR A 47 0.11 5.62 -6.75
N SER A 48 -0.08 6.52 -7.72
CA SER A 48 0.93 6.81 -8.75
C SER A 48 1.25 8.30 -8.78
N ARG A 49 2.46 8.68 -9.21
CA ARG A 49 2.90 10.08 -9.33
C ARG A 49 3.43 10.37 -10.72
N GLY A 50 2.93 11.42 -11.36
CA GLY A 50 3.33 11.76 -12.74
C GLY A 50 2.74 10.83 -13.80
N GLY A 51 1.61 10.18 -13.49
CA GLY A 51 0.89 9.26 -14.38
C GLY A 51 0.85 7.82 -13.86
N LYS A 52 0.00 6.99 -14.48
CA LYS A 52 -0.32 5.62 -14.04
C LYS A 52 0.83 4.62 -14.15
N GLU A 53 1.85 4.93 -14.95
CA GLU A 53 3.02 4.07 -15.15
C GLU A 53 4.02 4.14 -13.98
N ASN A 54 3.95 5.18 -13.15
CA ASN A 54 4.84 5.38 -12.02
C ASN A 54 4.11 5.14 -10.69
N VAL A 55 3.79 3.87 -10.46
CA VAL A 55 3.14 3.41 -9.22
C VAL A 55 4.14 3.46 -8.08
N LEU A 56 3.82 4.17 -7.00
CA LEU A 56 4.63 4.26 -5.79
C LEU A 56 4.31 3.11 -4.82
N CYS A 57 3.01 2.90 -4.58
CA CYS A 57 2.52 1.89 -3.67
C CYS A 57 1.10 1.45 -4.03
N GLY A 58 0.64 0.36 -3.41
CA GLY A 58 -0.74 -0.09 -3.53
C GLY A 58 -1.28 -0.76 -2.28
N ILE A 59 -2.59 -0.67 -2.07
CA ILE A 59 -3.29 -1.24 -0.91
C ILE A 59 -4.33 -2.24 -1.40
N GLN A 60 -4.34 -3.43 -0.80
CA GLN A 60 -5.23 -4.51 -1.20
C GLN A 60 -5.82 -5.23 0.01
N LYS A 61 -7.09 -5.66 -0.10
CA LYS A 61 -7.62 -6.70 0.78
C LYS A 61 -6.88 -8.02 0.51
N GLY A 62 -6.36 -8.61 1.58
CA GLY A 62 -5.80 -9.96 1.61
C GLY A 62 -6.82 -11.02 2.04
N SER A 63 -6.36 -12.27 2.10
CA SER A 63 -7.17 -13.39 2.60
C SER A 63 -7.41 -13.28 4.11
N GLY A 64 -8.58 -13.69 4.60
CA GLY A 64 -8.82 -13.82 6.04
C GLY A 64 -8.77 -12.50 6.80
N ASP A 65 -9.39 -11.45 6.24
CA ASP A 65 -9.50 -10.12 6.87
C ASP A 65 -8.15 -9.42 7.11
N THR A 66 -7.19 -9.67 6.22
CA THR A 66 -5.86 -9.06 6.25
C THR A 66 -5.76 -7.92 5.24
N CYS A 67 -4.81 -7.02 5.43
CA CYS A 67 -4.53 -5.93 4.48
C CYS A 67 -3.10 -6.03 3.98
N MET A 68 -2.88 -5.81 2.69
CA MET A 68 -1.56 -5.84 2.08
C MET A 68 -1.17 -4.45 1.57
N LEU A 69 0.04 -4.02 1.94
CA LEU A 69 0.70 -2.85 1.37
C LEU A 69 1.77 -3.33 0.40
N TYR A 70 1.69 -2.87 -0.84
CA TYR A 70 2.70 -3.07 -1.88
C TYR A 70 3.51 -1.78 -2.02
N VAL A 71 4.82 -1.91 -2.23
CA VAL A 71 5.72 -0.79 -2.53
C VAL A 71 6.59 -1.11 -3.73
N HIS A 72 6.76 -0.10 -4.57
CA HIS A 72 7.52 -0.16 -5.81
C HIS A 72 8.84 0.61 -5.66
N HIS A 73 9.70 0.54 -6.68
CA HIS A 73 10.98 1.26 -6.72
C HIS A 73 11.97 0.90 -5.60
N VAL A 74 11.79 -0.24 -4.92
CA VAL A 74 12.72 -0.75 -3.90
C VAL A 74 13.15 -2.17 -4.27
N GLU A 75 14.37 -2.30 -4.80
CA GLU A 75 14.93 -3.58 -5.25
C GLU A 75 15.22 -4.52 -4.07
N SER A 76 15.90 -4.00 -3.04
CA SER A 76 16.16 -4.66 -1.78
C SER A 76 15.81 -3.74 -0.61
N ILE A 77 15.07 -4.26 0.37
CA ILE A 77 14.72 -3.52 1.58
C ILE A 77 14.58 -4.50 2.73
N THR A 78 15.06 -4.07 3.90
CA THR A 78 14.94 -4.78 5.16
C THR A 78 14.56 -3.77 6.24
N HIS A 79 13.73 -4.21 7.18
CA HIS A 79 13.33 -3.41 8.32
C HIS A 79 13.17 -4.35 9.51
N ASP A 80 13.49 -3.88 10.72
CA ASP A 80 13.47 -4.73 11.92
C ASP A 80 12.08 -5.30 12.21
N ARG A 81 11.03 -4.56 11.83
CA ARG A 81 9.64 -4.87 12.14
C ARG A 81 8.81 -5.29 10.93
N LEU A 82 9.10 -4.74 9.76
CA LEU A 82 8.28 -4.97 8.57
C LEU A 82 8.74 -6.25 7.87
N LYS A 83 7.83 -7.22 7.80
CA LYS A 83 8.08 -8.52 7.15
C LYS A 83 7.74 -8.43 5.66
N PHE A 84 8.74 -8.12 4.85
CA PHE A 84 8.60 -8.06 3.40
C PHE A 84 8.46 -9.46 2.78
N SER A 85 7.57 -9.56 1.80
CA SER A 85 7.39 -10.74 0.96
C SER A 85 7.20 -10.32 -0.50
N GLY A 86 7.18 -11.28 -1.42
CA GLY A 86 7.06 -11.05 -2.85
C GLY A 86 8.37 -11.30 -3.60
N LYS A 87 8.27 -12.00 -4.73
CA LYS A 87 9.38 -12.29 -5.64
C LYS A 87 9.09 -11.56 -6.95
N GLY A 88 9.79 -10.48 -7.24
CA GLY A 88 9.60 -9.68 -8.45
C GLY A 88 10.43 -8.41 -8.43
N LYS A 89 10.75 -7.91 -9.63
CA LYS A 89 11.60 -6.72 -9.86
C LYS A 89 10.95 -5.40 -9.39
N HIS A 90 9.63 -5.39 -9.19
CA HIS A 90 8.89 -4.12 -9.08
C HIS A 90 7.98 -3.99 -7.87
N ALA A 91 7.78 -5.03 -7.04
CA ALA A 91 6.95 -4.86 -5.85
C ALA A 91 7.40 -5.76 -4.69
N LYS A 92 7.69 -5.13 -3.55
CA LYS A 92 7.69 -5.80 -2.24
C LYS A 92 6.31 -5.60 -1.61
N ARG A 93 5.88 -6.53 -0.77
CA ARG A 93 4.64 -6.38 -0.03
C ARG A 93 4.78 -6.75 1.43
N ILE A 94 4.02 -6.06 2.27
CA ILE A 94 3.84 -6.36 3.69
C ILE A 94 2.38 -6.76 3.88
N LYS A 95 2.16 -7.78 4.69
CA LYS A 95 0.82 -8.24 5.07
C LYS A 95 0.59 -7.89 6.53
N PHE A 96 -0.46 -7.14 6.79
CA PHE A 96 -0.93 -6.77 8.13
C PHE A 96 -2.14 -7.62 8.49
N SER A 97 -2.16 -8.07 9.74
CA SER A 97 -3.28 -8.85 10.31
C SER A 97 -4.08 -8.07 11.34
N SER A 98 -3.57 -6.93 11.79
CA SER A 98 -4.27 -5.99 12.68
C SER A 98 -3.77 -4.55 12.50
N ALA A 99 -4.54 -3.58 12.98
CA ALA A 99 -4.21 -2.16 12.89
C ALA A 99 -2.98 -1.79 13.73
N GLU A 100 -2.76 -2.48 14.85
CA GLU A 100 -1.65 -2.24 15.79
C GLU A 100 -0.28 -2.61 15.18
N GLU A 101 -0.26 -3.46 14.15
CA GLU A 101 0.97 -3.77 13.41
C GLU A 101 1.42 -2.58 12.52
N ILE A 102 0.53 -1.62 12.25
CA ILE A 102 0.78 -0.48 11.36
C ILE A 102 1.26 0.70 12.21
N LEU A 103 2.58 0.81 12.43
CA LEU A 103 3.14 2.03 13.00
C LEU A 103 3.47 3.03 11.92
N LYS A 104 2.95 4.24 12.08
CA LYS A 104 3.11 5.34 11.12
C LYS A 104 4.57 5.59 10.75
N GLU A 105 5.47 5.61 11.74
CA GLU A 105 6.91 5.83 11.54
C GLU A 105 7.57 4.79 10.63
N ASP A 106 7.22 3.50 10.77
CA ASP A 106 7.74 2.42 9.93
C ASP A 106 7.27 2.58 8.48
N ILE A 107 6.02 2.98 8.29
CA ILE A 107 5.42 3.17 6.96
C ILE A 107 5.96 4.45 6.29
N GLU A 108 6.13 5.54 7.04
CA GLU A 108 6.75 6.77 6.56
C GLU A 108 8.22 6.54 6.19
N TRP A 109 8.97 5.78 7.00
CA TRP A 109 10.32 5.34 6.65
C TRP A 109 10.30 4.58 5.32
N LEU A 110 9.40 3.61 5.17
CA LEU A 110 9.28 2.83 3.94
C LEU A 110 8.97 3.71 2.73
N PHE A 111 8.04 4.65 2.86
CA PHE A 111 7.69 5.59 1.80
C PHE A 111 8.80 6.60 1.49
N SER A 112 9.66 6.94 2.45
CA SER A 112 10.88 7.70 2.18
C SER A 112 11.82 6.95 1.23
N GLN A 113 11.95 5.62 1.39
CA GLN A 113 12.75 4.78 0.51
C GLN A 113 12.14 4.74 -0.90
N VAL A 114 10.82 4.63 -1.02
CA VAL A 114 10.13 4.72 -2.32
C VAL A 114 10.38 6.08 -2.99
N ASN A 115 10.24 7.19 -2.25
CA ASN A 115 10.47 8.54 -2.78
C ASN A 115 11.89 8.75 -3.29
N GLN A 116 12.90 8.20 -2.62
CA GLN A 116 14.30 8.33 -3.04
C GLN A 116 14.62 7.59 -4.34
N ASN A 117 13.84 6.57 -4.68
CA ASN A 117 14.10 5.68 -5.82
C ASN A 117 13.08 5.83 -6.96
N SER A 118 11.98 6.56 -6.73
CA SER A 118 10.99 6.88 -7.77
C SER A 118 11.58 7.89 -8.76
N PRO A 119 11.42 7.69 -10.08
CA PRO A 119 11.95 8.58 -11.12
C PRO A 119 11.30 9.98 -11.16
N TYR A 120 10.15 10.15 -10.50
CA TYR A 120 9.42 11.40 -10.33
C TYR A 120 9.03 11.51 -8.88
#